data_AF-A0A1C0AM14-F1
#
_entry.id   AF-A0A1C0AM14-F1
#
_cell.length_a   1.000
_cell.length_b   1.000
_cell.length_c   1.000
_cell.angle_alpha   90.00
_cell.angle_beta   90.00
_cell.angle_gamma   90.00
#
_symmetry.space_group_name_H-M   'P 1'
#
loop_
_entity.id
_entity.type
_entity.pdbx_description
1 polymer ?
#
loop_
_entity_poly.entity_id
_entity_poly.type
_entity_poly.pdbx_seq_one_letter_code
_entity_poly.pdbx_strand_id
1 'polypeptide(L)'
;MNTNKILTTGLGLLIALTGALGVTACSSDNGAGTATQSSQAAASVDVAEDLENARLTVLEALEDDDWAQVMLASDVDAPTVKYGLLVMPYTYSEATSRVQGTIEIDGGDFTIEADSAETGKTWQIDQDGNITEVTE
;
A
#
# COMPACT_ATOMS: atom_id res chain seq x y z
N MET A 1 -42.79 -31.46 12.46
CA MET A 1 -43.67 -30.27 12.30
C MET A 1 -43.01 -29.17 13.14
N ASN A 2 -42.41 -28.10 12.63
CA ASN A 2 -42.79 -27.22 11.51
C ASN A 2 -41.57 -26.77 10.69
N THR A 3 -41.70 -26.88 9.37
CA THR A 3 -40.88 -26.25 8.33
C THR A 3 -41.55 -24.96 7.85
N ASN A 4 -40.87 -23.82 7.95
CA ASN A 4 -41.22 -22.60 7.21
C ASN A 4 -39.92 -21.91 6.77
N LYS A 5 -39.75 -21.30 5.59
CA LYS A 5 -40.49 -21.23 4.33
C LYS A 5 -39.49 -20.57 3.36
N ILE A 6 -39.21 -21.22 2.23
CA ILE A 6 -38.45 -20.64 1.11
C ILE A 6 -39.42 -19.73 0.32
N LEU A 7 -39.01 -18.48 0.05
CA LEU A 7 -39.71 -17.52 -0.81
C LEU A 7 -38.83 -17.29 -2.06
N THR A 8 -39.15 -17.95 -3.17
CA THR A 8 -39.84 -17.41 -4.37
C THR A 8 -39.09 -16.29 -5.08
N THR A 9 -38.37 -16.61 -6.15
CA THR A 9 -38.75 -16.37 -7.58
C THR A 9 -39.08 -14.92 -7.91
N GLY A 10 -38.14 -14.27 -8.61
CA GLY A 10 -38.37 -13.03 -9.36
C GLY A 10 -37.68 -13.13 -10.72
N LEU A 11 -38.40 -13.66 -11.70
CA LEU A 11 -38.04 -13.70 -13.11
C LEU A 11 -38.24 -12.30 -13.71
N GLY A 12 -37.17 -11.65 -14.16
CA GLY A 12 -37.22 -10.39 -14.90
C GLY A 12 -36.29 -10.45 -16.10
N LEU A 13 -36.84 -10.82 -17.26
CA LEU A 13 -36.14 -10.87 -18.55
C LEU A 13 -36.73 -9.79 -19.48
N LEU A 14 -35.84 -9.22 -20.31
CA LEU A 14 -36.03 -8.48 -21.59
C LEU A 14 -35.72 -6.96 -21.49
N ILE A 15 -34.52 -6.51 -21.96
CA ILE A 15 -34.09 -6.16 -23.34
C ILE A 15 -34.74 -4.82 -23.79
N ALA A 16 -34.08 -3.83 -24.40
CA ALA A 16 -32.70 -3.49 -24.75
C ALA A 16 -32.70 -2.02 -25.20
N LEU A 17 -31.57 -1.32 -25.10
CA LEU A 17 -31.29 -0.20 -25.99
C LEU A 17 -29.81 -0.18 -26.38
N THR A 18 -29.63 -0.19 -27.68
CA THR A 18 -28.40 -0.28 -28.45
C THR A 18 -27.57 0.99 -28.27
N GLY A 19 -26.36 0.84 -27.74
CA GLY A 19 -25.32 1.87 -27.72
C GLY A 19 -23.97 1.17 -27.76
N ALA A 20 -23.45 0.94 -28.96
CA ALA A 20 -22.12 0.39 -29.15
C ALA A 20 -21.10 1.43 -28.66
N LEU A 21 -20.23 1.03 -27.72
CA LEU A 21 -18.80 1.38 -27.58
C LEU A 21 -18.26 0.72 -26.28
N GLY A 22 -17.56 -0.42 -26.42
CA GLY A 22 -16.38 -0.74 -25.60
C GLY A 22 -16.49 -1.31 -24.18
N VAL A 23 -17.38 -2.26 -23.87
CA VAL A 23 -17.30 -3.04 -22.61
C VAL A 23 -17.29 -4.54 -22.88
N THR A 24 -16.11 -5.15 -22.75
CA THR A 24 -15.94 -6.60 -22.79
C THR A 24 -16.29 -7.18 -21.42
N ALA A 25 -17.46 -7.82 -21.36
CA ALA A 25 -17.84 -8.96 -20.53
C ALA A 25 -17.33 -9.00 -19.06
N CYS A 26 -18.15 -8.45 -18.15
CA CYS A 26 -18.19 -8.90 -16.77
C CYS A 26 -19.03 -10.19 -16.70
N SER A 27 -18.36 -11.35 -16.71
CA SER A 27 -18.95 -12.60 -16.24
C SER A 27 -18.60 -12.73 -14.78
N SER A 28 -19.56 -12.43 -13.90
CA SER A 28 -19.42 -12.69 -12.47
C SER A 28 -19.57 -14.19 -12.21
N ASP A 29 -18.44 -14.83 -11.90
CA ASP A 29 -18.43 -16.05 -11.09
C ASP A 29 -17.64 -15.77 -9.79
N ASN A 30 -18.07 -16.45 -8.75
CA ASN A 30 -18.02 -16.05 -7.36
C ASN A 30 -16.70 -16.51 -6.70
N GLY A 31 -15.73 -15.60 -6.49
CA GLY A 31 -14.45 -15.91 -5.85
C GLY A 31 -13.93 -14.75 -5.00
N ALA A 32 -13.43 -15.08 -3.82
CA ALA A 32 -13.08 -14.19 -2.71
C ALA A 32 -12.27 -12.95 -3.12
N GLY A 33 -12.56 -11.85 -2.42
CA GLY A 33 -11.91 -10.57 -2.58
C GLY A 33 -10.38 -10.67 -2.54
N THR A 34 -9.76 -10.17 -3.59
CA THR A 34 -8.46 -9.55 -3.51
C THR A 34 -8.60 -8.25 -4.27
N ALA A 35 -8.76 -7.16 -3.53
CA ALA A 35 -8.60 -5.84 -4.09
C ALA A 35 -7.12 -5.70 -4.47
N THR A 36 -6.77 -6.08 -5.69
CA THR A 36 -5.57 -5.51 -6.33
C THR A 36 -5.93 -4.08 -6.69
N GLN A 37 -5.84 -3.19 -5.70
CA GLN A 37 -5.82 -1.76 -5.94
C GLN A 37 -4.37 -1.41 -6.27
N SER A 38 -3.98 -1.71 -7.51
CA SER A 38 -2.74 -1.23 -8.07
C SER A 38 -2.86 0.28 -8.20
N SER A 39 -2.11 1.01 -7.37
CA SER A 39 -1.84 2.43 -7.53
C SER A 39 -1.20 2.63 -8.90
N GLN A 40 -2.01 3.12 -9.85
CA GLN A 40 -1.63 3.36 -11.23
C GLN A 40 -0.77 4.64 -11.31
N ALA A 41 0.37 4.63 -10.63
CA ALA A 41 1.42 5.65 -10.63
C ALA A 41 2.82 5.08 -10.28
N ALA A 42 2.90 3.89 -9.68
CA ALA A 42 4.17 3.29 -9.23
C ALA A 42 5.08 2.75 -10.37
N ALA A 43 4.52 2.41 -11.54
CA ALA A 43 5.27 1.74 -12.61
C ALA A 43 6.31 2.61 -13.36
N SER A 44 6.46 3.89 -12.99
CA SER A 44 7.45 4.80 -13.59
C SER A 44 8.52 5.31 -12.61
N VAL A 45 8.46 4.93 -11.33
CA VAL A 45 9.41 5.35 -10.29
C VAL A 45 10.28 4.16 -9.94
N ASP A 46 11.58 4.27 -10.14
CA ASP A 46 12.55 3.19 -9.94
C ASP A 46 12.67 2.75 -8.47
N VAL A 47 12.42 3.67 -7.54
CA VAL A 47 12.43 3.40 -6.09
C VAL A 47 11.08 3.01 -5.50
N ALA A 48 10.05 2.78 -6.34
CA ALA A 48 8.68 2.55 -5.86
C ALA A 48 8.56 1.33 -4.95
N GLU A 49 9.22 0.22 -5.31
CA GLU A 49 9.16 -1.02 -4.51
C GLU A 49 9.82 -0.83 -3.13
N ASP A 50 10.95 -0.12 -3.07
CA ASP A 50 11.63 0.17 -1.81
C ASP A 50 10.76 1.07 -0.92
N LEU A 51 10.14 2.10 -1.47
CA LEU A 51 9.20 2.98 -0.77
C LEU A 51 7.97 2.21 -0.25
N GLU A 52 7.37 1.35 -1.08
CA GLU A 52 6.21 0.54 -0.67
C GLU A 52 6.57 -0.43 0.46
N ASN A 53 7.73 -1.09 0.38
CA ASN A 53 8.21 -1.98 1.44
C ASN A 53 8.51 -1.22 2.73
N ALA A 54 9.15 -0.04 2.64
CA ALA A 54 9.40 0.81 3.82
C ALA A 54 8.07 1.23 4.48
N ARG A 55 7.08 1.61 3.67
CA ARG A 55 5.74 1.98 4.15
C ARG A 55 5.09 0.81 4.87
N LEU A 56 5.12 -0.39 4.31
CA LEU A 56 4.57 -1.58 4.96
C LEU A 56 5.24 -1.85 6.31
N THR A 57 6.57 -1.75 6.38
CA THR A 57 7.30 -1.90 7.64
C THR A 57 6.88 -0.88 8.70
N VAL A 58 6.61 0.37 8.31
CA VAL A 58 6.09 1.39 9.24
C VAL A 58 4.64 1.10 9.65
N LEU A 59 3.79 0.67 8.71
CA LEU A 59 2.41 0.30 9.04
C LEU A 59 2.37 -0.86 10.02
N GLU A 60 3.16 -1.92 9.80
CA GLU A 60 3.30 -3.06 10.71
C GLU A 60 3.76 -2.61 12.11
N ALA A 61 4.70 -1.66 12.18
CA ALA A 61 5.15 -1.09 13.44
C ALA A 61 4.03 -0.36 14.22
N LEU A 62 3.07 0.22 13.51
CA LEU A 62 1.95 0.98 14.08
C LEU A 62 0.72 0.11 14.37
N GLU A 63 0.70 -1.17 13.99
CA GLU A 63 -0.43 -2.08 14.30
C GLU A 63 -0.52 -2.39 15.80
N ASP A 64 0.63 -2.46 16.49
CA ASP A 64 0.72 -2.91 17.87
C ASP A 64 0.64 -1.75 18.90
N ASP A 65 1.17 -0.57 18.56
CA ASP A 65 1.26 0.59 19.46
C ASP A 65 1.36 1.91 18.68
N ASP A 66 0.93 3.01 19.30
CA ASP A 66 1.09 4.36 18.76
C ASP A 66 2.51 4.88 18.99
N TRP A 67 3.37 4.81 17.97
CA TRP A 67 4.73 5.35 17.99
C TRP A 67 4.77 6.75 17.41
N ALA A 68 5.40 7.70 18.11
CA ALA A 68 5.68 9.02 17.55
C ALA A 68 6.80 9.00 16.50
N GLN A 69 7.61 7.93 16.48
CA GLN A 69 8.73 7.78 15.57
C GLN A 69 9.08 6.30 15.37
N VAL A 70 9.41 5.93 14.14
CA VAL A 70 9.90 4.60 13.76
C VAL A 70 11.26 4.77 13.07
N MET A 71 12.24 3.94 13.47
CA MET A 71 13.56 3.92 12.86
C MET A 71 13.73 2.68 11.99
N LEU A 72 13.98 2.88 10.70
CA LEU A 72 14.35 1.83 9.76
C LEU A 72 15.86 1.62 9.80
N ALA A 73 16.30 0.41 10.12
CA ALA A 73 17.72 0.10 10.24
C ALA A 73 18.05 -1.29 9.66
N SER A 74 19.20 -1.39 8.98
CA SER A 74 19.67 -2.65 8.40
C SER A 74 20.55 -3.47 9.35
N ASP A 75 20.89 -2.94 10.53
CA ASP A 75 21.79 -3.55 11.52
C ASP A 75 21.05 -4.35 12.61
N VAL A 76 19.73 -4.52 12.44
CA VAL A 76 18.88 -5.32 13.33
C VAL A 76 18.19 -6.42 12.52
N ASP A 77 18.08 -7.61 13.11
CA ASP A 77 17.45 -8.77 12.46
C ASP A 77 15.95 -8.90 12.80
N ALA A 78 15.48 -8.16 13.80
CA ALA A 78 14.09 -8.20 14.27
C ALA A 78 13.68 -6.85 14.89
N PRO A 79 12.37 -6.53 14.93
CA PRO A 79 11.85 -5.35 15.61
C PRO A 79 12.35 -5.26 17.06
N THR A 80 12.84 -4.09 17.46
CA THR A 80 13.38 -3.88 18.80
C THR A 80 13.18 -2.45 19.27
N VAL A 81 13.06 -2.24 20.59
CA VAL A 81 12.96 -0.91 21.18
C VAL A 81 14.30 -0.52 21.79
N LYS A 82 14.94 0.53 21.24
CA LYS A 82 16.20 1.09 21.76
C LYS A 82 15.96 2.52 22.22
N TYR A 83 16.25 2.81 23.50
CA TYR A 83 16.07 4.14 24.10
C TYR A 83 14.65 4.73 23.98
N GLY A 84 13.63 3.88 23.93
CA GLY A 84 12.23 4.31 23.75
C GLY A 84 11.85 4.59 22.30
N LEU A 85 12.72 4.27 21.33
CA LEU A 85 12.45 4.34 19.91
C LEU A 85 12.28 2.93 19.33
N LEU A 86 11.22 2.71 18.57
CA LEU A 86 11.02 1.48 17.82
C LEU A 86 11.97 1.44 16.62
N VAL A 87 12.76 0.39 16.53
CA VAL A 87 13.69 0.13 15.43
C VAL A 87 13.21 -1.10 14.69
N MET A 88 12.94 -0.93 13.39
CA MET A 88 12.47 -1.96 12.50
C MET A 88 13.59 -2.39 11.53
N PRO A 89 13.73 -3.70 11.28
CA PRO A 89 14.66 -4.20 10.28
C PRO A 89 14.20 -3.77 8.89
N TYR A 90 15.06 -3.09 8.14
CA TYR A 90 14.76 -2.70 6.76
C TYR A 90 16.04 -2.56 5.94
N THR A 91 15.96 -2.97 4.68
CA THR A 91 17.04 -2.81 3.69
C THR A 91 16.39 -2.52 2.35
N TYR A 92 17.00 -1.60 1.60
CA TYR A 92 16.55 -1.17 0.28
C TYR A 92 17.38 -1.81 -0.83
N SER A 93 16.83 -1.84 -2.04
CA SER A 93 17.45 -2.42 -3.23
C SER A 93 18.56 -1.54 -3.83
N GLU A 94 19.25 -2.06 -4.86
CA GLU A 94 20.27 -1.30 -5.60
C GLU A 94 19.69 -0.14 -6.43
N ALA A 95 18.37 -0.10 -6.65
CA ALA A 95 17.72 1.02 -7.31
C ALA A 95 17.67 2.27 -6.40
N THR A 96 17.81 2.09 -5.09
CA THR A 96 17.76 3.17 -4.10
C THR A 96 19.15 3.44 -3.54
N SER A 97 19.53 4.70 -3.46
CA SER A 97 20.80 5.14 -2.86
C SER A 97 20.67 5.51 -1.38
N ARG A 98 19.47 5.91 -0.95
CA ARG A 98 19.12 6.27 0.43
C ARG A 98 17.63 6.04 0.66
N VAL A 99 17.28 5.50 1.83
CA VAL A 99 15.92 5.61 2.40
C VAL A 99 15.99 6.40 3.70
N GLN A 100 14.97 7.20 3.99
CA GLN A 100 14.84 7.89 5.26
C GLN A 100 14.85 6.90 6.43
N GLY A 101 15.89 6.97 7.26
CA GLY A 101 16.07 6.03 8.36
C GLY A 101 15.21 6.33 9.59
N THR A 102 14.75 7.56 9.78
CA THR A 102 13.91 7.95 10.91
C THR A 102 12.66 8.63 10.41
N ILE A 103 11.52 8.04 10.74
CA ILE A 103 10.21 8.42 10.21
C ILE A 103 9.38 8.96 11.37
N GLU A 104 8.98 10.21 11.27
CA GLU A 104 8.12 10.88 12.24
C GLU A 104 6.66 10.55 11.94
N ILE A 105 5.90 10.26 12.98
CA ILE A 105 4.47 9.90 12.88
C ILE A 105 3.66 11.00 13.57
N ASP A 106 2.75 11.63 12.83
CA ASP A 106 1.82 12.63 13.36
C ASP A 106 0.39 12.06 13.33
N GLY A 107 -0.08 11.53 14.45
CA GLY A 107 -1.44 10.98 14.56
C GLY A 107 -1.74 9.82 13.60
N GLY A 108 -0.71 9.11 13.14
CA GLY A 108 -0.80 8.02 12.16
C GLY A 108 -0.41 8.44 10.73
N ASP A 109 -0.28 9.74 10.47
CA ASP A 109 0.20 10.26 9.19
C ASP A 109 1.72 10.29 9.17
N PHE A 110 2.32 9.88 8.04
CA PHE A 110 3.75 9.89 7.85
C PHE A 110 4.12 9.94 6.37
N THR A 111 5.36 10.33 6.09
CA THR A 111 5.97 10.26 4.76
C THR A 111 7.33 9.59 4.85
N ILE A 112 7.72 8.87 3.81
CA ILE A 112 9.04 8.24 3.70
C ILE A 112 9.69 8.70 2.42
N GLU A 113 10.92 9.19 2.51
CA GLU A 113 11.71 9.58 1.35
C GLU A 113 12.71 8.50 0.92
N ALA A 114 12.92 8.39 -0.38
CA ALA A 114 13.97 7.58 -0.99
C ALA A 114 14.64 8.30 -2.17
N ASP A 115 15.95 8.12 -2.30
CA ASP A 115 16.72 8.66 -3.42
C ASP A 115 16.97 7.59 -4.47
N SER A 116 16.59 7.89 -5.71
CA SER A 116 16.91 7.07 -6.88
C SER A 116 18.42 7.01 -7.11
N ALA A 117 18.98 5.80 -7.15
CA ALA A 117 20.37 5.57 -7.53
C ALA A 117 20.61 5.81 -9.03
N GLU A 118 19.58 5.60 -9.87
CA GLU A 118 19.67 5.78 -11.32
C GLU A 118 19.60 7.26 -11.72
N THR A 119 18.65 8.00 -11.16
CA THR A 119 18.31 9.37 -11.59
C THR A 119 18.81 10.45 -10.64
N GLY A 120 19.15 10.10 -9.39
CA GLY A 120 19.51 11.05 -8.34
C GLY A 120 18.33 11.88 -7.81
N LYS A 121 17.10 11.57 -8.23
CA LYS A 121 15.89 12.24 -7.75
C LYS A 121 15.45 11.69 -6.39
N THR A 122 14.87 12.55 -5.56
CA THR A 122 14.22 12.15 -4.32
C THR A 122 12.72 11.98 -4.56
N TRP A 123 12.18 10.85 -4.12
CA TRP A 123 10.77 10.51 -4.14
C TRP A 123 10.29 10.31 -2.72
N GLN A 124 9.02 10.61 -2.48
CA GLN A 124 8.35 10.34 -1.22
C GLN A 124 7.12 9.46 -1.42
N ILE A 125 6.81 8.64 -0.44
CA ILE A 125 5.53 7.92 -0.31
C ILE A 125 4.84 8.37 0.98
N ASP A 126 3.52 8.56 0.92
CA ASP A 126 2.70 8.82 2.10
C ASP A 126 2.10 7.51 2.68
N GLN A 127 1.40 7.62 3.81
CA GLN A 127 0.75 6.49 4.49
C GLN A 127 -0.27 5.76 3.59
N ASP A 128 -0.92 6.50 2.68
CA ASP A 128 -1.92 5.95 1.75
C ASP A 128 -1.29 5.24 0.53
N GLY A 129 0.01 5.46 0.29
CA GLY A 129 0.76 4.86 -0.81
C GLY A 129 0.81 5.74 -2.07
N ASN A 130 0.58 7.04 -1.93
CA ASN A 130 0.79 7.99 -3.01
C ASN A 130 2.28 8.33 -3.10
N ILE A 131 2.88 8.07 -4.27
CA ILE A 131 4.28 8.38 -4.55
C ILE A 131 4.37 9.69 -5.33
N THR A 132 5.18 10.62 -4.86
CA THR A 132 5.43 11.92 -5.51
C THR A 132 6.91 12.28 -5.53
N GLU A 133 7.35 13.00 -6.56
CA GLU A 133 8.72 13.57 -6.62
C GLU A 133 8.82 14.73 -5.63
N VAL A 134 9.90 14.77 -4.83
CA VAL A 134 10.21 15.88 -3.94
C VAL A 134 10.90 16.98 -4.77
N THR A 135 10.26 18.14 -4.88
CA THR A 135 10.83 19.31 -5.57
C THR A 135 11.20 20.39 -4.57
N GLU A 136 12.46 20.83 -4.56
CA GLU A 136 12.94 21.98 -3.77
C GLU A 136 12.44 23.34 -4.32
#